data_AF-A0A8D2JNS1-F1
#
_entry.id   AF-A0A8D2JNS1-F1
#
_cell.length_a   1.000
_cell.length_b   1.000
_cell.length_c   1.000
_cell.angle_alpha   90.00
_cell.angle_beta   90.00
_cell.angle_gamma   90.00
#
_symmetry.space_group_name_H-M   'P 1'
#
loop_
_entity.id
_entity.type
_entity.pdbx_description
1 polymer ?
#
loop_
_entity_poly.entity_id
_entity_poly.type
_entity_poly.pdbx_seq_one_letter_code
_entity_poly.pdbx_strand_id
1 'polypeptide(L)'
;MPETGDSRQDLARWKKKQPVHRTVSQICPPPRRPLTVADIRPGMENERLGVVRDSMFQNPLIVKAELGKPRERSCSLPGLDFNYGLYIRGLDGGVPEAIGHWNVFKQQPTCPQELTRNYIAMNRGAVKAGLVTARENILYRQLNDIRISDKDDRRLKKEAPSLPPDMTYGIQARPSTPLFDLLQHRYQQLWVQEQKATQKAIKLEKKQKVTLGKLYETRSNHLRKYKLPVKLDALWHMPHFRKVGPHLDTFPTEADRQRAFKAHHEEYAVRQGTLRMGNYTHP
;
A
#
# COMPACT_ATOMS: atom_id res chain seq x y z
N MET A 1 -6.56 -55.41 -65.47
CA MET A 1 -5.65 -54.38 -66.02
C MET A 1 -6.43 -53.08 -66.10
N PRO A 2 -5.89 -51.98 -65.56
CA PRO A 2 -6.65 -50.82 -65.11
C PRO A 2 -6.71 -49.74 -66.18
N GLU A 3 -7.77 -48.92 -66.18
CA GLU A 3 -7.72 -47.58 -66.76
C GLU A 3 -8.19 -46.60 -65.69
N THR A 4 -7.25 -45.74 -65.34
CA THR A 4 -7.27 -44.68 -64.36
C THR A 4 -8.01 -43.46 -64.91
N GLY A 5 -8.82 -42.80 -64.08
CA GLY A 5 -9.54 -41.59 -64.48
C GLY A 5 -9.96 -40.71 -63.30
N ASP A 6 -8.95 -40.17 -62.60
CA ASP A 6 -8.93 -38.91 -61.85
C ASP A 6 -10.15 -38.50 -61.00
N SER A 7 -10.04 -38.82 -59.70
CA SER A 7 -10.64 -38.02 -58.64
C SER A 7 -9.99 -36.63 -58.58
N ARG A 8 -10.48 -35.67 -59.34
CA ARG A 8 -10.20 -34.24 -59.09
C ARG A 8 -11.00 -33.79 -57.88
N GLN A 9 -10.53 -34.17 -56.70
CA GLN A 9 -10.89 -33.50 -55.46
C GLN A 9 -10.32 -32.09 -55.51
N ASP A 10 -11.20 -31.12 -55.30
CA ASP A 10 -10.95 -29.70 -55.22
C ASP A 10 -9.77 -29.35 -54.31
N LEU A 11 -8.60 -29.13 -54.92
CA LEU A 11 -7.50 -28.41 -54.29
C LEU A 11 -7.72 -26.90 -54.45
N ALA A 12 -8.89 -26.40 -54.05
CA ALA A 12 -9.06 -24.99 -53.68
C ALA A 12 -8.39 -24.79 -52.32
N ARG A 13 -7.06 -24.91 -52.31
CA ARG A 13 -6.20 -24.66 -51.16
C ARG A 13 -6.35 -23.17 -50.81
N TRP A 14 -7.23 -22.87 -49.86
CA TRP A 14 -7.39 -21.55 -49.26
C TRP A 14 -6.02 -21.08 -48.77
N LYS A 15 -5.32 -20.33 -49.61
CA LYS A 15 -4.16 -19.55 -49.17
C LYS A 15 -4.73 -18.49 -48.24
N LYS A 16 -4.67 -18.73 -46.92
CA LYS A 16 -4.90 -17.69 -45.91
C LYS A 16 -4.00 -16.52 -46.29
N LYS A 17 -4.60 -15.41 -46.75
CA LYS A 17 -3.88 -14.16 -46.97
C LYS A 17 -3.21 -13.80 -45.65
N GLN A 18 -1.89 -13.62 -45.68
CA GLN A 18 -1.18 -13.19 -44.48
C GLN A 18 -1.76 -11.85 -44.01
N PRO A 19 -1.86 -11.62 -42.70
CA PRO A 19 -2.30 -10.33 -42.19
C PRO A 19 -1.33 -9.27 -42.70
N VAL A 20 -1.84 -8.37 -43.54
CA VAL A 20 -1.08 -7.24 -44.06
C VAL A 20 -0.90 -6.28 -42.89
N HIS A 21 0.19 -6.44 -42.14
CA HIS A 21 0.59 -5.45 -41.15
C HIS A 21 0.80 -4.12 -41.86
N ARG A 22 0.05 -3.11 -41.47
CA ARG A 22 0.24 -1.75 -41.96
C ARG A 22 1.63 -1.29 -41.56
N THR A 23 2.47 -0.93 -42.53
CA THR A 23 3.62 -0.07 -42.27
C THR A 23 3.12 1.34 -41.96
N VAL A 24 3.83 2.05 -41.09
CA VAL A 24 3.51 3.43 -40.63
C VAL A 24 3.20 4.41 -41.80
N SER A 25 3.69 4.10 -43.00
CA SER A 25 3.41 4.81 -44.25
C SER A 25 1.94 4.82 -44.71
N GLN A 26 1.05 4.02 -44.11
CA GLN A 26 -0.38 4.03 -44.44
C GLN A 26 -1.22 4.96 -43.54
N ILE A 27 -0.66 5.37 -42.40
CA ILE A 27 -1.36 6.22 -41.42
C ILE A 27 -0.96 7.68 -41.60
N CYS A 28 0.29 7.92 -42.00
CA CYS A 28 0.80 9.25 -42.27
C CYS A 28 1.02 9.42 -43.78
N PRO A 29 0.60 10.55 -44.38
CA PRO A 29 1.03 10.86 -45.73
C PRO A 29 2.57 10.84 -45.80
N PRO A 30 3.17 10.44 -46.93
CA PRO A 30 4.61 10.45 -47.07
C PRO A 30 5.17 11.85 -46.76
N PRO A 31 6.36 11.94 -46.15
CA PRO A 31 6.98 13.21 -45.84
C PRO A 31 7.05 14.05 -47.12
N ARG A 32 6.61 15.31 -47.02
CA ARG A 32 6.58 16.21 -48.18
C ARG A 32 8.02 16.50 -48.60
N ARG A 33 8.34 16.23 -49.86
CA ARG A 33 9.65 16.60 -50.42
C ARG A 33 9.67 18.11 -50.70
N PRO A 34 10.82 18.78 -50.51
CA PRO A 34 10.98 20.17 -50.93
C PRO A 34 10.77 20.32 -52.45
N LEU A 35 10.32 21.50 -52.89
CA LEU A 35 10.28 21.82 -54.32
C LEU A 35 11.70 21.85 -54.91
N THR A 36 11.83 21.31 -56.12
CA THR A 36 13.06 21.30 -56.91
C THR A 36 12.88 22.10 -58.20
N VAL A 37 13.96 22.37 -58.94
CA VAL A 37 13.89 23.12 -60.21
C VAL A 37 12.90 22.50 -61.20
N ALA A 38 12.79 21.16 -61.22
CA ALA A 38 11.89 20.43 -62.11
C ALA A 38 10.40 20.65 -61.82
N ASP A 39 10.05 21.09 -60.61
CA ASP A 39 8.65 21.25 -60.17
C ASP A 39 8.10 22.67 -60.42
N ILE A 40 8.92 23.57 -60.98
CA ILE A 40 8.59 24.98 -61.18
C ILE A 40 7.73 25.14 -62.44
N ARG A 41 6.63 25.88 -62.30
CA ARG A 41 5.76 26.27 -63.42
C ARG A 41 6.09 27.67 -63.91
N PRO A 42 5.87 27.98 -65.20
CA PRO A 42 6.02 29.34 -65.71
C PRO A 42 5.20 30.34 -64.89
N GLY A 43 5.86 31.34 -64.30
CA GLY A 43 5.24 32.34 -63.42
C GLY A 43 5.49 32.15 -61.90
N MET A 44 6.05 31.02 -61.48
CA MET A 44 6.41 30.75 -60.07
C MET A 44 7.75 31.37 -59.66
N GLU A 45 8.60 31.74 -60.61
CA GLU A 45 9.91 32.34 -60.35
C GLU A 45 10.04 33.75 -60.92
N ASN A 46 10.97 34.51 -60.35
CA ASN A 46 11.36 35.82 -60.88
C ASN A 46 12.44 35.62 -61.94
N GLU A 47 12.50 36.51 -62.94
CA GLU A 47 13.65 36.59 -63.83
C GLU A 47 14.92 36.86 -63.00
N ARG A 48 15.91 35.99 -63.15
CA ARG A 48 17.15 36.00 -62.37
C ARG A 48 18.34 35.70 -63.27
N LEU A 49 19.46 36.31 -62.96
CA LEU A 49 20.74 36.06 -63.62
C LEU A 49 21.55 35.06 -62.78
N GLY A 50 22.13 34.04 -63.43
CA GLY A 50 23.03 33.07 -62.81
C GLY A 50 22.44 31.66 -62.62
N VAL A 51 23.19 30.81 -61.89
CA VAL A 51 22.84 29.40 -61.68
C VAL A 51 21.79 29.24 -60.57
N VAL A 52 20.65 28.67 -60.93
CA VAL A 52 19.53 28.37 -60.04
C VAL A 52 19.80 27.05 -59.29
N ARG A 53 19.63 27.05 -57.96
CA ARG A 53 19.86 25.88 -57.08
C ARG A 53 18.54 25.39 -56.47
N ASP A 54 18.40 24.09 -56.23
CA ASP A 54 17.21 23.50 -55.60
C ASP A 54 16.90 24.10 -54.21
N SER A 55 17.94 24.40 -53.42
CA SER A 55 17.77 24.98 -52.07
C SER A 55 17.06 26.34 -52.08
N MET A 56 17.10 27.08 -53.20
CA MET A 56 16.42 28.36 -53.32
C MET A 56 14.89 28.21 -53.28
N PHE A 57 14.35 27.08 -53.73
CA PHE A 57 12.92 26.80 -53.77
C PHE A 57 12.37 26.19 -52.48
N GLN A 58 13.25 25.88 -51.52
CA GLN A 58 12.86 25.50 -50.17
C GLN A 58 12.32 26.71 -49.37
N ASN A 59 12.72 27.92 -49.73
CA ASN A 59 12.30 29.14 -49.06
C ASN A 59 11.03 29.74 -49.73
N PRO A 60 9.88 29.79 -49.04
CA PRO A 60 8.63 30.29 -49.62
C PRO A 60 8.61 31.81 -49.83
N LEU A 61 9.59 32.56 -49.33
CA LEU A 61 9.74 33.99 -49.60
C LEU A 61 10.39 34.27 -50.96
N ILE A 62 11.13 33.30 -51.49
CA ILE A 62 11.88 33.42 -52.75
C ILE A 62 10.98 33.07 -53.95
N VAL A 63 9.98 32.20 -53.75
CA VAL A 63 9.00 31.81 -54.77
C VAL A 63 8.01 32.95 -55.00
N LYS A 64 7.76 33.29 -56.26
CA LYS A 64 6.82 34.35 -56.65
C LYS A 64 5.39 33.91 -56.35
N ALA A 65 4.60 34.80 -55.76
CA ALA A 65 3.18 34.56 -55.56
C ALA A 65 2.43 34.78 -56.88
N GLU A 66 1.75 33.74 -57.36
CA GLU A 66 0.92 33.82 -58.55
C GLU A 66 -0.40 34.54 -58.26
N LEU A 67 -0.80 35.45 -59.16
CA LEU A 67 -2.07 36.17 -59.02
C LEU A 67 -3.25 35.20 -59.18
N GLY A 68 -4.21 35.26 -58.25
CA GLY A 68 -5.41 34.42 -58.28
C GLY A 68 -5.21 32.98 -57.79
N LYS A 69 -4.00 32.58 -57.36
CA LYS A 69 -3.74 31.29 -56.73
C LYS A 69 -3.26 31.45 -55.27
N PRO A 70 -3.52 30.46 -54.40
CA PRO A 70 -2.95 30.42 -53.07
C PRO A 70 -1.41 30.41 -53.13
N ARG A 71 -0.77 30.99 -52.11
CA ARG A 71 0.68 31.01 -52.01
C ARG A 71 1.25 29.60 -51.83
N GLU A 72 2.24 29.26 -52.65
CA GLU A 72 2.94 27.98 -52.60
C GLU A 72 3.82 27.84 -51.34
N ARG A 73 3.87 26.63 -50.77
CA ARG A 73 4.57 26.33 -49.48
C ARG A 73 5.90 25.59 -49.65
N SER A 74 6.60 25.83 -50.76
CA SER A 74 7.92 25.24 -51.05
C SER A 74 8.02 23.71 -50.90
N CYS A 75 6.90 23.01 -51.01
CA CYS A 75 6.81 21.54 -50.91
C CYS A 75 6.11 20.97 -52.15
N SER A 76 6.66 19.91 -52.73
CA SER A 76 5.96 19.16 -53.78
C SER A 76 4.84 18.35 -53.15
N LEU A 77 3.64 18.57 -53.68
CA LEU A 77 2.47 17.78 -53.34
C LEU A 77 2.48 16.46 -54.12
N PRO A 78 2.02 15.36 -53.50
CA PRO A 78 1.67 14.14 -54.22
C PRO A 78 0.75 14.45 -55.42
N GLY A 79 0.93 13.71 -56.51
CA GLY A 79 0.21 13.90 -57.77
C GLY A 79 -1.30 13.73 -57.66
N LEU A 80 -2.02 13.93 -58.77
CA LEU A 80 -3.49 13.95 -58.80
C LEU A 80 -4.14 12.66 -58.29
N ASP A 81 -3.46 11.52 -58.41
CA ASP A 81 -3.94 10.21 -57.97
C ASP A 81 -3.90 10.02 -56.44
N PHE A 82 -3.36 10.99 -55.70
CA PHE A 82 -3.27 10.94 -54.25
C PHE A 82 -4.49 11.59 -53.59
N ASN A 83 -5.26 10.79 -52.87
CA ASN A 83 -6.36 11.28 -52.04
C ASN A 83 -5.85 11.75 -50.68
N TYR A 84 -6.03 13.04 -50.40
CA TYR A 84 -5.71 13.61 -49.10
C TYR A 84 -6.75 13.21 -48.05
N GLY A 85 -6.29 13.01 -46.82
CA GLY A 85 -7.14 12.67 -45.68
C GLY A 85 -6.92 11.23 -45.19
N LEU A 86 -7.54 10.92 -44.05
CA LEU A 86 -7.48 9.59 -43.44
C LEU A 86 -8.57 8.72 -44.07
N TYR A 87 -8.17 7.81 -44.97
CA TYR A 87 -9.07 6.79 -45.48
C TYR A 87 -9.14 5.60 -44.51
N ILE A 88 -10.20 5.56 -43.72
CA ILE A 88 -10.46 4.44 -42.81
C ILE A 88 -11.06 3.29 -43.64
N ARG A 89 -10.20 2.43 -44.22
CA ARG A 89 -10.67 1.13 -44.71
C ARG A 89 -11.14 0.30 -43.53
N GLY A 90 -12.41 -0.12 -43.54
CA GLY A 90 -12.92 -1.18 -42.69
C GLY A 90 -12.18 -2.47 -43.02
N LEU A 91 -11.10 -2.72 -42.27
CA LEU A 91 -10.33 -3.96 -42.36
C LEU A 91 -10.94 -5.06 -41.51
N ASP A 92 -11.78 -4.67 -40.55
CA ASP A 92 -12.63 -5.58 -39.82
C ASP A 92 -13.61 -6.12 -40.87
N GLY A 93 -13.58 -7.42 -41.18
CA GLY A 93 -14.37 -8.10 -42.21
C GLY A 93 -15.88 -8.09 -41.96
N GLY A 94 -16.37 -7.00 -41.39
CA GLY A 94 -17.74 -6.65 -41.13
C GLY A 94 -18.33 -7.43 -39.97
N VAL A 95 -19.65 -7.37 -39.94
CA VAL A 95 -20.51 -8.15 -39.05
C VAL A 95 -20.18 -9.66 -39.05
N PRO A 96 -19.91 -10.32 -40.21
CA PRO A 96 -19.67 -11.76 -40.17
C PRO A 96 -18.33 -12.14 -39.51
N GLU A 97 -17.28 -11.33 -39.64
CA GLU A 97 -16.02 -11.60 -38.91
C GLU A 97 -16.18 -11.36 -37.41
N ALA A 98 -16.91 -10.30 -37.02
CA ALA A 98 -17.18 -9.97 -35.62
C ALA A 98 -18.03 -11.03 -34.89
N ILE A 99 -19.02 -11.62 -35.56
CA ILE A 99 -19.88 -12.66 -34.97
C ILE A 99 -19.23 -14.05 -35.10
N GLY A 100 -18.54 -14.32 -36.21
CA GLY A 100 -18.05 -15.66 -36.55
C GLY A 100 -16.74 -16.06 -35.88
N HIS A 101 -15.98 -15.13 -35.31
CA HIS A 101 -14.68 -15.42 -34.70
C HIS A 101 -14.62 -14.92 -33.26
N TRP A 102 -14.49 -15.85 -32.30
CA TRP A 102 -14.13 -15.51 -30.93
C TRP A 102 -12.63 -15.18 -30.88
N ASN A 103 -12.28 -13.89 -30.95
CA ASN A 103 -10.91 -13.46 -30.76
C ASN A 103 -10.51 -13.67 -29.30
N VAL A 104 -9.96 -14.85 -28.99
CA VAL A 104 -9.24 -15.07 -27.74
C VAL A 104 -7.98 -14.23 -27.82
N PHE A 105 -7.90 -13.18 -26.99
CA PHE A 105 -6.71 -12.37 -26.84
C PHE A 105 -5.55 -13.29 -26.43
N LYS A 106 -4.76 -13.74 -27.41
CA LYS A 106 -3.49 -14.38 -27.12
C LYS A 106 -2.62 -13.27 -26.60
N GLN A 107 -2.29 -13.32 -25.31
CA GLN A 107 -1.25 -12.47 -24.77
C GLN A 107 -0.08 -12.59 -25.72
N GLN A 108 0.23 -11.50 -26.45
CA GLN A 108 1.51 -11.43 -27.14
C GLN A 108 2.53 -11.75 -26.06
N PRO A 109 3.45 -12.72 -26.27
CA PRO A 109 4.55 -12.88 -25.35
C PRO A 109 5.13 -11.47 -25.25
N THR A 110 5.04 -10.87 -24.07
CA THR A 110 5.52 -9.51 -23.82
C THR A 110 6.90 -9.51 -24.44
N CYS A 111 7.08 -8.77 -25.56
CA CYS A 111 8.39 -8.65 -26.20
C CYS A 111 9.34 -8.44 -25.04
N PRO A 112 10.32 -9.33 -24.80
CA PRO A 112 11.04 -9.38 -23.54
C PRO A 112 11.50 -7.97 -23.27
N GLN A 113 10.77 -7.29 -22.37
CA GLN A 113 10.94 -5.89 -22.17
C GLN A 113 12.39 -5.81 -21.74
N GLU A 114 13.25 -5.14 -22.50
CA GLU A 114 14.69 -5.22 -22.26
C GLU A 114 14.90 -4.77 -20.83
N LEU A 115 15.03 -5.76 -19.94
CA LEU A 115 14.89 -5.51 -18.52
C LEU A 115 15.94 -4.50 -18.14
N THR A 116 15.52 -3.43 -17.48
CA THR A 116 16.40 -2.30 -17.19
C THR A 116 17.66 -2.81 -16.47
N ARG A 117 18.84 -2.39 -16.93
CA ARG A 117 20.11 -2.79 -16.32
C ARG A 117 20.20 -2.32 -14.87
N ASN A 118 20.67 -3.19 -13.99
CA ASN A 118 20.88 -2.88 -12.58
C ASN A 118 22.29 -2.33 -12.35
N TYR A 119 22.48 -1.03 -12.62
CA TYR A 119 23.77 -0.38 -12.45
C TYR A 119 24.29 -0.43 -11.01
N ILE A 120 23.41 -0.46 -10.00
CA ILE A 120 23.81 -0.53 -8.59
C ILE A 120 24.45 -1.89 -8.29
N ALA A 121 23.84 -2.98 -8.73
CA ALA A 121 24.39 -4.32 -8.56
C ALA A 121 25.71 -4.50 -9.33
N MET A 122 25.77 -4.01 -10.58
CA MET A 122 26.99 -4.04 -11.39
C MET A 122 28.13 -3.27 -10.71
N ASN A 123 27.88 -2.03 -10.26
CA ASN A 123 28.90 -1.21 -9.60
C ASN A 123 29.37 -1.82 -8.29
N ARG A 124 28.46 -2.41 -7.49
CA ARG A 124 28.83 -3.16 -6.29
C ARG A 124 29.73 -4.36 -6.61
N GLY A 125 29.47 -5.06 -7.72
CA GLY A 125 30.31 -6.14 -8.22
C GLY A 125 31.69 -5.66 -8.66
N ALA A 126 31.75 -4.56 -9.40
CA ALA A 126 33.01 -3.96 -9.84
C ALA A 126 33.90 -3.56 -8.66
N VAL A 127 33.33 -2.90 -7.65
CA VAL A 127 34.07 -2.55 -6.42
C VAL A 127 34.55 -3.81 -5.69
N LYS A 128 33.74 -4.87 -5.61
CA LYS A 128 34.17 -6.16 -5.04
C LYS A 128 35.31 -6.81 -5.82
N ALA A 129 35.36 -6.62 -7.13
CA ALA A 129 36.43 -7.09 -7.99
C ALA A 129 37.69 -6.19 -7.95
N GLY A 130 37.67 -5.11 -7.15
CA GLY A 130 38.79 -4.17 -7.04
C GLY A 130 38.90 -3.17 -8.19
N LEU A 131 37.87 -3.06 -9.03
CA LEU A 131 37.83 -2.11 -10.15
C LEU A 131 37.36 -0.74 -9.66
N VAL A 132 38.28 0.22 -9.65
CA VAL A 132 38.05 1.57 -9.11
C VAL A 132 38.00 2.62 -10.24
N THR A 133 38.62 2.33 -11.38
CA THR A 133 38.68 3.28 -12.51
C THR A 133 37.37 3.30 -13.29
N ALA A 134 36.99 4.47 -13.83
CA ALA A 134 35.79 4.61 -14.66
C ALA A 134 35.80 3.69 -15.90
N ARG A 135 36.96 3.55 -16.56
CA ARG A 135 37.11 2.66 -17.73
C ARG A 135 36.89 1.19 -17.37
N GLU A 136 37.45 0.75 -16.25
CA GLU A 136 37.26 -0.61 -15.73
C GLU A 136 35.80 -0.88 -15.39
N ASN A 137 35.11 0.08 -14.77
CA ASN A 137 33.68 -0.02 -14.49
C ASN A 137 32.83 -0.15 -15.76
N ILE A 138 33.18 0.58 -16.83
CA ILE A 138 32.49 0.47 -18.13
C ILE A 138 32.68 -0.93 -18.71
N LEU A 139 33.92 -1.43 -18.72
CA LEU A 139 34.22 -2.80 -19.19
C LEU A 139 33.50 -3.85 -18.34
N TYR A 140 33.47 -3.67 -17.03
CA TYR A 140 32.79 -4.58 -16.11
C TYR A 140 31.28 -4.64 -16.38
N ARG A 141 30.64 -3.49 -16.66
CA ARG A 141 29.21 -3.42 -17.01
C ARG A 141 28.90 -4.08 -18.37
N GLN A 142 29.84 -4.04 -19.31
CA GLN A 142 29.68 -4.72 -20.61
C GLN A 142 29.79 -6.23 -20.47
N LEU A 143 30.71 -6.71 -19.63
CA LEU A 143 30.96 -8.14 -19.41
C LEU A 143 29.92 -8.78 -18.46
N ASN A 144 29.40 -8.01 -17.49
CA ASN A 144 28.47 -8.51 -16.48
C ASN A 144 27.09 -7.85 -16.60
N ASP A 145 26.24 -8.33 -17.52
CA ASP A 145 24.89 -7.78 -17.75
C ASP A 145 23.87 -8.29 -16.70
N ILE A 146 23.77 -7.59 -15.55
CA ILE A 146 22.77 -7.86 -14.51
C ILE A 146 21.52 -7.00 -14.76
N ARG A 147 20.37 -7.63 -15.00
CA ARG A 147 19.09 -6.93 -15.26
C ARG A 147 18.13 -6.98 -14.07
N ILE A 148 17.32 -5.94 -13.90
CA ILE A 148 16.28 -5.85 -12.84
C ILE A 148 15.10 -6.74 -13.25
N SER A 149 14.62 -7.60 -12.37
CA SER A 149 13.44 -8.43 -12.67
C SER A 149 12.16 -7.58 -12.64
N ASP A 150 11.19 -7.90 -13.51
CA ASP A 150 9.86 -7.25 -13.52
C ASP A 150 9.15 -7.33 -12.15
N LYS A 151 9.47 -8.33 -11.34
CA LYS A 151 8.90 -8.48 -9.99
C LYS A 151 9.40 -7.42 -9.02
N ASP A 152 10.63 -6.94 -9.21
CA ASP A 152 11.23 -5.90 -8.36
C ASP A 152 10.80 -4.50 -8.79
N ASP A 153 10.65 -4.26 -10.10
CA ASP A 153 10.16 -2.98 -10.62
C ASP A 153 8.69 -2.73 -10.19
N ARG A 154 7.86 -3.78 -10.17
CA ARG A 154 6.50 -3.72 -9.62
C ARG A 154 6.44 -3.43 -8.12
N ARG A 155 7.48 -3.77 -7.35
CA ARG A 155 7.57 -3.45 -5.91
C ARG A 155 7.94 -1.99 -5.70
N LEU A 156 8.82 -1.44 -6.54
CA LEU A 156 9.23 -0.04 -6.50
C LEU A 156 8.12 0.90 -7.02
N LYS A 157 7.37 0.50 -8.05
CA LYS A 157 6.24 1.29 -8.59
C LYS A 157 4.93 1.12 -7.80
N LYS A 158 4.96 0.50 -6.62
CA LYS A 158 3.77 0.36 -5.77
C LYS A 158 3.49 1.60 -4.92
N GLU A 159 4.35 2.62 -5.01
CA GLU A 159 4.00 3.94 -4.52
C GLU A 159 3.02 4.58 -5.50
N ALA A 160 1.83 4.90 -5.00
CA ALA A 160 0.87 5.68 -5.75
C ALA A 160 1.55 6.98 -6.22
N PRO A 161 1.29 7.45 -7.45
CA PRO A 161 1.87 8.70 -7.94
C PRO A 161 1.64 9.80 -6.90
N SER A 162 2.73 10.45 -6.47
CA SER A 162 2.68 11.55 -5.51
C SER A 162 1.79 12.63 -6.08
N LEU A 163 0.63 12.84 -5.44
CA LEU A 163 -0.30 13.89 -5.81
C LEU A 163 0.23 15.21 -5.23
N PRO A 164 0.23 16.32 -6.00
CA PRO A 164 0.62 17.62 -5.49
C PRO A 164 -0.21 18.03 -4.26
N PRO A 165 0.38 18.69 -3.25
CA PRO A 165 -0.27 18.98 -1.96
C PRO A 165 -1.57 19.79 -2.07
N ASP A 166 -1.71 20.59 -3.14
CA ASP A 166 -2.78 21.56 -3.34
C ASP A 166 -3.96 21.00 -4.17
N MET A 167 -3.91 19.71 -4.53
CA MET A 167 -4.91 19.10 -5.40
C MET A 167 -5.95 18.34 -4.56
N THR A 168 -7.09 18.98 -4.32
CA THR A 168 -8.24 18.36 -3.64
C THR A 168 -9.14 17.70 -4.67
N TYR A 169 -8.89 16.43 -5.00
CA TYR A 169 -9.97 15.62 -5.61
C TYR A 169 -10.96 15.21 -4.52
N GLY A 170 -12.24 15.15 -4.88
CA GLY A 170 -13.31 14.73 -3.98
C GLY A 170 -13.02 13.37 -3.32
N ILE A 171 -13.72 13.11 -2.21
CA ILE A 171 -13.60 11.87 -1.43
C ILE A 171 -13.71 10.68 -2.41
N GLN A 172 -12.62 9.91 -2.54
CA GLN A 172 -12.64 8.70 -3.36
C GLN A 172 -13.79 7.82 -2.89
N ALA A 173 -14.63 7.37 -3.82
CA ALA A 173 -15.73 6.49 -3.50
C ALA A 173 -15.17 5.30 -2.71
N ARG A 174 -15.66 5.11 -1.48
CA ARG A 174 -15.27 3.99 -0.64
C ARG A 174 -15.41 2.73 -1.49
N PRO A 175 -14.35 1.92 -1.67
CA PRO A 175 -14.48 0.69 -2.43
C PRO A 175 -15.62 -0.12 -1.81
N SER A 176 -16.50 -0.66 -2.66
CA SER A 176 -17.59 -1.50 -2.19
C SER A 176 -17.00 -2.61 -1.32
N THR A 177 -17.70 -2.96 -0.24
CA THR A 177 -17.28 -4.06 0.63
C THR A 177 -17.05 -5.29 -0.26
N PRO A 178 -15.83 -5.84 -0.31
CA PRO A 178 -15.50 -6.89 -1.25
C PRO A 178 -16.43 -8.10 -1.02
N LEU A 179 -17.27 -8.41 -2.01
CA LEU A 179 -18.30 -9.45 -1.92
C LEU A 179 -17.72 -10.80 -1.51
N PHE A 180 -16.48 -11.08 -1.94
CA PHE A 180 -15.76 -12.30 -1.61
C PHE A 180 -15.53 -12.45 -0.10
N ASP A 181 -15.17 -11.38 0.61
CA ASP A 181 -14.93 -11.42 2.05
C ASP A 181 -16.24 -11.62 2.84
N LEU A 182 -17.37 -11.16 2.29
CA LEU A 182 -18.71 -11.42 2.82
C LEU A 182 -19.10 -12.89 2.64
N LEU A 183 -18.91 -13.45 1.45
CA LEU A 183 -19.21 -14.87 1.15
C LEU A 183 -18.31 -15.83 1.95
N GLN A 184 -17.07 -15.44 2.23
CA GLN A 184 -16.13 -16.22 3.04
C GLN A 184 -16.29 -16.01 4.55
N HIS A 185 -17.26 -15.20 4.99
CA HIS A 185 -17.45 -14.82 6.39
C HIS A 185 -16.18 -14.25 7.07
N ARG A 186 -15.29 -13.59 6.31
CA ARG A 186 -14.03 -13.07 6.87
C ARG A 186 -14.25 -12.03 7.96
N TYR A 187 -15.27 -11.19 7.81
CA TYR A 187 -15.62 -10.21 8.83
C TYR A 187 -16.10 -10.83 10.13
N GLN A 188 -16.81 -11.97 10.07
CA GLN A 188 -17.16 -12.75 11.26
C GLN A 188 -15.90 -13.29 11.93
N GLN A 189 -14.95 -13.82 11.16
CA GLN A 189 -13.68 -14.33 11.70
C GLN A 189 -12.85 -13.22 12.35
N LEU A 190 -12.75 -12.05 11.71
CA LEU A 190 -12.07 -10.88 12.25
C LEU A 190 -12.72 -10.42 13.56
N TRP A 191 -14.05 -10.33 13.60
CA TRP A 191 -14.76 -9.95 14.81
C TRP A 191 -14.53 -10.95 15.95
N VAL A 192 -14.56 -12.26 15.67
CA VAL A 192 -14.26 -13.29 16.69
C VAL A 192 -12.81 -13.18 17.18
N GLN A 193 -11.85 -12.88 16.29
CA GLN A 193 -10.46 -12.67 16.67
C GLN A 193 -10.30 -11.43 17.55
N GLU A 194 -10.96 -10.34 17.19
CA GLU A 194 -10.96 -9.10 17.96
C GLU A 194 -11.58 -9.32 19.35
N GLN A 195 -12.73 -10.00 19.44
CA GLN A 195 -13.33 -10.37 20.73
C GLN A 195 -12.39 -11.23 21.58
N LYS A 196 -11.72 -12.22 20.98
CA LYS A 196 -10.71 -13.04 21.68
C LYS A 196 -9.52 -12.19 22.14
N ALA A 197 -9.08 -11.23 21.34
CA ALA A 197 -7.98 -10.32 21.69
C ALA A 197 -8.38 -9.41 22.85
N THR A 198 -9.56 -8.81 22.79
CA THR A 198 -10.13 -7.97 23.85
C THR A 198 -10.27 -8.74 25.16
N GLN A 199 -10.81 -9.96 25.13
CA GLN A 199 -10.89 -10.82 26.31
C GLN A 199 -9.51 -11.18 26.88
N LYS A 200 -8.52 -11.46 26.02
CA LYS A 200 -7.12 -11.69 26.45
C LYS A 200 -6.53 -10.44 27.11
N ALA A 201 -6.73 -9.26 26.52
CA ALA A 201 -6.26 -8.00 27.07
C ALA A 201 -6.87 -7.71 28.44
N ILE A 202 -8.19 -7.85 28.60
CA ILE A 202 -8.88 -7.71 29.88
C ILE A 202 -8.32 -8.71 30.91
N LYS A 203 -8.07 -9.96 30.51
CA LYS A 203 -7.50 -10.98 31.40
C LYS A 203 -6.08 -10.63 31.84
N LEU A 204 -5.26 -10.07 30.95
CA LEU A 204 -3.91 -9.60 31.27
C LEU A 204 -3.94 -8.40 32.22
N GLU A 205 -4.80 -7.42 31.95
CA GLU A 205 -4.99 -6.25 32.82
C GLU A 205 -5.45 -6.67 34.22
N LYS A 206 -6.42 -7.59 34.32
CA LYS A 206 -6.85 -8.16 35.61
C LYS A 206 -5.71 -8.87 36.34
N LYS A 207 -4.90 -9.67 35.64
CA LYS A 207 -3.71 -10.31 36.24
C LYS A 207 -2.69 -9.28 36.73
N GLN A 208 -2.45 -8.22 35.95
CA GLN A 208 -1.55 -7.14 36.32
C GLN A 208 -2.04 -6.38 37.56
N LYS A 209 -3.34 -6.06 37.62
CA LYS A 209 -3.98 -5.44 38.80
C LYS A 209 -3.92 -6.34 40.04
N VAL A 210 -4.13 -7.65 39.90
CA VAL A 210 -3.96 -8.62 41.01
C VAL A 210 -2.51 -8.66 41.49
N THR A 211 -1.55 -8.56 40.57
CA THR A 211 -0.12 -8.56 40.90
C THR A 211 0.28 -7.27 41.62
N LEU A 212 -0.24 -6.10 41.20
CA LEU A 212 -0.08 -4.83 41.90
C LEU A 212 -0.84 -4.78 43.24
N GLY A 213 -1.95 -5.52 43.35
CA GLY A 213 -2.73 -5.68 44.58
C GLY A 213 -2.04 -6.52 45.65
N LYS A 214 -0.98 -7.26 45.32
CA LYS A 214 0.00 -7.76 46.31
C LYS A 214 0.88 -6.59 46.74
N LEU A 215 0.30 -5.63 47.47
CA LEU A 215 1.05 -4.59 48.16
C LEU A 215 1.99 -5.27 49.15
N TYR A 216 3.28 -5.30 48.83
CA TYR A 216 4.31 -5.70 49.78
C TYR A 216 4.24 -4.73 50.96
N GLU A 217 4.17 -5.27 52.18
CA GLU A 217 4.20 -4.43 53.36
C GLU A 217 5.55 -3.70 53.42
N THR A 218 5.52 -2.38 53.32
CA THR A 218 6.71 -1.57 53.57
C THR A 218 7.09 -1.66 55.05
N ARG A 219 8.37 -1.45 55.38
CA ARG A 219 8.88 -1.45 56.76
C ARG A 219 8.04 -0.57 57.70
N SER A 220 7.55 0.57 57.19
CA SER A 220 6.66 1.48 57.92
C SER A 220 5.28 0.88 58.21
N ASN A 221 4.69 0.11 57.30
CA ASN A 221 3.43 -0.61 57.55
C ASN A 221 3.61 -1.72 58.58
N HIS A 222 4.72 -2.46 58.48
CA HIS A 222 5.08 -3.50 59.44
C HIS A 222 5.27 -2.93 60.86
N LEU A 223 5.96 -1.79 60.98
CA LEU A 223 6.12 -1.06 62.24
C LEU A 223 4.81 -0.51 62.81
N ARG A 224 3.83 -0.13 61.97
CA ARG A 224 2.50 0.31 62.43
C ARG A 224 1.64 -0.84 62.95
N LYS A 225 1.76 -2.03 62.34
CA LYS A 225 1.04 -3.24 62.77
C LYS A 225 1.66 -3.86 64.01
N TYR A 226 2.97 -3.78 64.13
CA TYR A 226 3.71 -4.33 65.25
C TYR A 226 3.45 -3.50 66.52
N LYS A 227 2.60 -4.03 67.39
CA LYS A 227 2.47 -3.55 68.77
C LYS A 227 3.52 -4.28 69.60
N LEU A 228 4.42 -3.52 70.24
CA LEU A 228 5.33 -4.09 71.22
C LEU A 228 4.50 -4.88 72.25
N PRO A 229 4.92 -6.10 72.64
CA PRO A 229 4.27 -6.80 73.72
C PRO A 229 4.41 -5.95 74.98
N VAL A 230 3.34 -5.22 75.31
CA VAL A 230 3.25 -4.47 76.56
C VAL A 230 3.21 -5.52 77.64
N LYS A 231 4.27 -5.60 78.45
CA LYS A 231 4.20 -6.32 79.72
C LYS A 231 3.04 -5.69 80.47
N LEU A 232 1.99 -6.47 80.74
CA LEU A 232 0.91 -6.06 81.62
C LEU A 232 1.48 -6.04 83.04
N ASP A 233 2.39 -5.12 83.31
CA ASP A 233 2.87 -4.86 84.65
C ASP A 233 1.63 -4.52 85.47
N ALA A 234 1.51 -5.17 86.62
CA ALA A 234 0.37 -4.94 87.51
C ALA A 234 0.22 -3.43 87.74
N LEU A 235 -1.01 -2.93 87.58
CA LEU A 235 -1.28 -1.51 87.81
C LEU A 235 -0.70 -1.11 89.17
N TRP A 236 -0.09 0.07 89.23
CA TRP A 236 0.57 0.54 90.44
C TRP A 236 -0.36 0.40 91.65
N HIS A 237 0.09 -0.37 92.64
CA HIS A 237 -0.67 -0.65 93.84
C HIS A 237 0.08 -0.07 95.04
N MET A 238 -0.59 0.76 95.83
CA MET A 238 -0.03 1.31 97.06
C MET A 238 0.43 0.17 97.99
N PRO A 239 1.65 0.24 98.58
CA PRO A 239 2.19 -0.82 99.44
C PRO A 239 1.30 -1.16 100.64
N HIS A 240 0.65 -0.14 101.23
CA HIS A 240 -0.21 -0.31 102.40
C HIS A 240 -1.45 -1.18 102.11
N PHE A 241 -1.99 -1.12 100.89
CA PHE A 241 -3.20 -1.85 100.52
C PHE A 241 -2.93 -3.24 99.93
N ARG A 242 -1.66 -3.67 99.77
CA ARG A 242 -1.36 -5.00 99.18
C ARG A 242 -1.90 -6.18 99.99
N LYS A 243 -2.09 -5.99 101.30
CA LYS A 243 -2.59 -7.02 102.22
C LYS A 243 -4.10 -6.92 102.47
N VAL A 244 -4.76 -5.88 101.96
CA VAL A 244 -6.18 -5.62 102.21
C VAL A 244 -6.95 -6.01 100.95
N GLY A 245 -7.87 -6.97 101.09
CA GLY A 245 -8.75 -7.38 100.00
C GLY A 245 -9.78 -6.30 99.64
N PRO A 246 -10.45 -6.44 98.49
CA PRO A 246 -11.54 -5.54 98.12
C PRO A 246 -12.63 -5.57 99.20
N HIS A 247 -13.06 -4.40 99.65
CA HIS A 247 -14.09 -4.28 100.68
C HIS A 247 -15.50 -4.59 100.17
N LEU A 248 -15.70 -4.46 98.86
CA LEU A 248 -16.96 -4.74 98.17
C LEU A 248 -16.67 -5.68 97.01
N ASP A 249 -17.38 -6.81 96.98
CA ASP A 249 -17.47 -7.65 95.79
C ASP A 249 -18.82 -7.38 95.12
N THR A 250 -18.77 -6.80 93.92
CA THR A 250 -19.97 -6.43 93.16
C THR A 250 -20.59 -7.63 92.44
N PHE A 251 -19.90 -8.77 92.38
CA PHE A 251 -20.38 -9.96 91.69
C PHE A 251 -20.84 -11.03 92.69
N PRO A 252 -22.03 -11.63 92.50
CA PRO A 252 -22.51 -12.70 93.37
C PRO A 252 -21.64 -13.97 93.34
N THR A 253 -20.98 -14.26 92.22
CA THR A 253 -20.09 -15.42 92.06
C THR A 253 -18.86 -15.09 91.20
N GLU A 254 -17.76 -15.82 91.39
CA GLU A 254 -16.53 -15.70 90.57
C GLU A 254 -16.80 -15.99 89.08
N ALA A 255 -17.75 -16.90 88.79
CA ALA A 255 -18.16 -17.22 87.44
C ALA A 255 -18.88 -16.04 86.75
N ASP A 256 -19.69 -15.30 87.49
CA ASP A 256 -20.35 -14.08 86.98
C ASP A 256 -19.34 -12.96 86.74
N ARG A 257 -18.35 -12.83 87.62
CA ARG A 257 -17.22 -11.91 87.44
C ARG A 257 -16.47 -12.21 86.14
N GLN A 258 -16.07 -13.46 85.91
CA GLN A 258 -15.36 -13.85 84.69
C GLN A 258 -16.21 -13.63 83.44
N ARG A 259 -17.52 -13.94 83.49
CA ARG A 259 -18.46 -13.66 82.38
C ARG A 259 -18.53 -12.16 82.06
N ALA A 260 -18.65 -11.31 83.08
CA ALA A 260 -18.70 -9.87 82.89
C ALA A 260 -17.41 -9.31 82.27
N PHE A 261 -16.23 -9.74 82.76
CA PHE A 261 -14.95 -9.32 82.18
C PHE A 261 -14.76 -9.82 80.76
N LYS A 262 -15.22 -11.04 80.45
CA LYS A 262 -15.19 -11.60 79.10
C LYS A 262 -16.08 -10.79 78.14
N ALA A 263 -17.32 -10.51 78.54
CA ALA A 263 -18.24 -9.67 77.76
C ALA A 263 -17.66 -8.26 77.53
N HIS A 264 -17.08 -7.65 78.57
CA HIS A 264 -16.41 -6.36 78.44
C HIS A 264 -15.22 -6.40 77.44
N HIS A 265 -14.43 -7.46 77.45
CA HIS A 265 -13.31 -7.63 76.53
C HIS A 265 -13.77 -7.84 75.08
N GLU A 266 -14.87 -8.57 74.88
CA GLU A 266 -15.51 -8.77 73.57
C GLU A 266 -16.08 -7.45 73.02
N GLU A 267 -16.67 -6.62 73.89
CA GLU A 267 -17.20 -5.30 73.51
C GLU A 267 -16.14 -4.20 73.39
N TYR A 268 -14.90 -4.44 73.84
CA TYR A 268 -13.85 -3.44 73.89
C TYR A 268 -13.57 -2.78 72.53
N ALA A 269 -13.62 -3.56 71.45
CA ALA A 269 -13.41 -3.06 70.08
C ALA A 269 -14.51 -2.09 69.63
N VAL A 270 -15.75 -2.28 70.09
CA VAL A 270 -16.91 -1.42 69.76
C VAL A 270 -16.88 -0.13 70.58
N ARG A 271 -16.37 -0.19 71.82
CA ARG A 271 -16.32 0.94 72.76
C ARG A 271 -15.13 1.89 72.52
N GLN A 272 -14.16 1.51 71.70
CA GLN A 272 -12.98 2.30 71.34
C GLN A 272 -13.24 3.09 70.04
N GLY A 273 -13.40 4.41 70.14
CA GLY A 273 -13.60 5.31 69.00
C GLY A 273 -14.01 6.72 69.46
N THR A 274 -13.94 7.72 68.58
CA THR A 274 -14.16 9.14 68.92
C THR A 274 -15.54 9.44 69.51
N LEU A 275 -16.56 8.66 69.13
CA LEU A 275 -17.93 8.84 69.62
C LEU A 275 -18.30 7.96 70.82
N ARG A 276 -17.55 6.89 71.13
CA ARG A 276 -17.79 5.97 72.27
C ARG A 276 -19.26 5.55 72.49
N MET A 277 -20.08 5.52 71.44
CA MET A 277 -21.46 5.04 71.50
C MET A 277 -21.40 3.54 71.20
N GLY A 278 -21.68 2.67 72.18
CA GLY A 278 -21.78 1.22 71.97
C GLY A 278 -22.86 0.82 70.95
N ASN A 279 -23.24 -0.46 70.91
CA ASN A 279 -24.21 -1.09 69.97
C ASN A 279 -25.66 -0.53 70.01
N TYR A 280 -25.86 0.79 70.10
CA TYR A 280 -27.17 1.46 70.04
C TYR A 280 -27.56 1.92 68.63
N THR A 281 -26.91 1.38 67.60
CA THR A 281 -27.32 1.62 66.21
C THR A 281 -27.37 0.30 65.47
N HIS A 282 -28.46 -0.44 65.66
CA HIS A 282 -29.00 -1.25 64.58
C HIS A 282 -30.10 -0.43 63.88
N PRO A 283 -30.17 -0.44 62.53
CA PRO A 283 -31.30 0.12 61.80
C PRO A 283 -32.59 -0.67 62.05
#